data_AF-A0A0M9AJS3-F1
#
_entry.id   AF-A0A0M9AJS3-F1
#
_cell.length_a   1.000
_cell.length_b   1.000
_cell.length_c   1.000
_cell.angle_alpha   90.00
_cell.angle_beta   90.00
_cell.angle_gamma   90.00
#
_symmetry.space_group_name_H-M   'P 1'
#
loop_
_entity.id
_entity.type
_entity.pdbx_description
1 polymer ?
#
loop_
_entity_poly.entity_id
_entity_poly.type
_entity_poly.pdbx_seq_one_letter_code
_entity_poly.pdbx_strand_id
1 'polypeptide(L)'
;MSTETPGNPAARELGYCPCCGYQTLPEGRPGSYEMCPVCHWLDDPIQFGDAEFVSDTNHVSLTEARENFREHGACSPDEAGDCEEPTDLDRDPNWPYEE
;
A
#
# COMPACT_ATOMS: atom_id res chain seq x y z
N MET A 1 -7.16 -22.12 -11.22
CA MET A 1 -7.15 -21.42 -9.92
C MET A 1 -6.40 -20.13 -10.21
N SER A 2 -7.11 -19.10 -10.63
CA SER A 2 -6.51 -17.82 -11.00
C SER A 2 -5.86 -17.24 -9.75
N THR A 3 -4.54 -17.22 -9.71
CA THR A 3 -3.76 -16.49 -8.70
C THR A 3 -3.62 -15.07 -9.21
N GLU A 4 -4.74 -14.35 -9.24
CA GLU A 4 -4.75 -12.90 -9.46
C GLU A 4 -4.39 -12.31 -8.10
N THR A 5 -3.08 -12.29 -7.78
CA THR A 5 -2.60 -11.59 -6.60
C THR A 5 -2.74 -10.10 -6.89
N PRO A 6 -3.57 -9.36 -6.15
CA PRO A 6 -3.74 -7.95 -6.42
C PRO A 6 -2.49 -7.17 -6.01
N GLY A 7 -1.92 -6.41 -6.94
CA GLY A 7 -0.65 -5.70 -6.77
C GLY A 7 0.55 -6.43 -7.35
N ASN A 8 1.70 -5.74 -7.40
CA ASN A 8 2.93 -6.27 -7.98
C ASN A 8 3.77 -6.99 -6.88
N PRO A 9 3.82 -8.34 -6.84
CA PRO A 9 4.53 -9.07 -5.78
C PRO A 9 6.04 -8.78 -5.77
N ALA A 10 6.62 -8.58 -6.96
CA ALA A 10 8.03 -8.21 -7.07
C ALA A 10 8.29 -6.82 -6.48
N ALA A 11 7.38 -5.86 -6.70
CA ALA A 11 7.50 -4.55 -6.08
C ALA A 11 7.38 -4.63 -4.57
N ARG A 12 6.43 -5.43 -4.07
CA ARG A 12 6.31 -5.61 -2.62
C ARG A 12 7.55 -6.27 -2.04
N GLU A 13 8.15 -7.26 -2.69
CA GLU A 13 9.42 -7.87 -2.25
C GLU A 13 10.56 -6.84 -2.13
N LEU A 14 10.58 -5.82 -3.01
CA LEU A 14 11.54 -4.71 -3.00
C LEU A 14 11.18 -3.58 -2.01
N GLY A 15 10.17 -3.75 -1.16
CA GLY A 15 9.82 -2.75 -0.15
C GLY A 15 8.93 -1.61 -0.65
N TYR A 16 8.38 -1.69 -1.86
CA TYR A 16 7.38 -0.73 -2.33
C TYR A 16 6.04 -0.96 -1.63
N CYS A 17 5.47 0.12 -1.09
CA CYS A 17 4.16 0.09 -0.45
C CYS A 17 3.08 -0.28 -1.49
N PRO A 18 2.23 -1.28 -1.21
CA PRO A 18 1.23 -1.74 -2.18
C PRO A 18 0.09 -0.72 -2.41
N CYS A 19 -0.02 0.30 -1.57
CA CYS A 19 -0.96 1.41 -1.70
C CYS A 19 -0.35 2.56 -2.54
N CYS A 20 0.70 3.23 -2.03
CA CYS A 20 1.21 4.47 -2.64
C CYS A 20 2.37 4.27 -3.63
N GLY A 21 2.97 3.07 -3.66
CA GLY A 21 4.08 2.70 -4.54
C GLY A 21 5.44 3.28 -4.15
N TYR A 22 5.56 4.00 -3.04
CA TYR A 22 6.86 4.50 -2.54
C TYR A 22 7.61 3.39 -1.79
N GLN A 23 8.93 3.39 -1.88
CA GLN A 23 9.79 2.44 -1.19
C GLN A 23 9.94 2.81 0.29
N THR A 24 8.98 2.40 1.11
CA THR A 24 8.90 2.76 2.53
C THR A 24 8.87 1.56 3.46
N LEU A 25 8.68 0.36 2.92
CA LEU A 25 8.56 -0.88 3.66
C LEU A 25 9.87 -1.66 3.62
N PRO A 26 10.10 -2.58 4.57
CA PRO A 26 11.31 -3.39 4.59
C PRO A 26 11.38 -4.33 3.39
N GLU A 27 12.54 -4.31 2.72
CA GLU A 27 12.88 -5.25 1.64
C GLU A 27 12.90 -6.70 2.15
N GLY A 28 12.42 -7.63 1.32
CA GLY A 28 12.40 -9.07 1.63
C GLY A 28 11.50 -9.46 2.80
N ARG A 29 10.65 -8.54 3.29
CA ARG A 29 9.68 -8.79 4.37
C ARG A 29 8.26 -8.35 3.97
N PRO A 30 7.62 -9.01 2.97
CA PRO A 30 6.20 -8.80 2.70
C PRO A 30 5.34 -9.25 3.89
N GLY A 31 4.32 -8.47 4.27
CA GLY A 31 3.51 -8.75 5.46
C GLY A 31 4.25 -8.47 6.77
N SER A 32 5.10 -7.45 6.78
CA SER A 32 5.86 -6.94 7.92
C SER A 32 4.99 -6.30 9.01
N TYR A 33 3.75 -5.94 8.71
CA TYR A 33 2.90 -5.11 9.57
C TYR A 33 3.56 -3.77 9.93
N GLU A 34 4.48 -3.26 9.10
CA GLU A 34 4.98 -1.90 9.22
C GLU A 34 3.99 -0.94 8.54
N MET A 35 3.85 0.25 9.11
CA MET A 35 2.99 1.31 8.61
C MET A 35 3.78 2.19 7.66
N CYS A 36 3.25 2.42 6.46
CA CYS A 36 3.86 3.31 5.49
C CYS A 36 3.74 4.77 5.98
N PRO A 37 4.83 5.50 6.24
CA PRO A 37 4.75 6.91 6.68
C PRO A 37 4.12 7.84 5.64
N VAL A 38 4.18 7.48 4.36
CA VAL A 38 3.70 8.34 3.26
C VAL A 38 2.19 8.28 3.09
N CYS A 39 1.57 7.13 3.33
CA CYS A 39 0.13 6.96 3.10
C CYS A 39 -0.60 6.33 4.28
N HIS A 40 0.08 6.01 5.37
CA HIS A 40 -0.46 5.34 6.56
C HIS A 40 -1.01 3.92 6.37
N TRP A 41 -0.83 3.31 5.20
CA TRP A 41 -1.20 1.91 4.98
C TRP A 41 -0.37 0.97 5.84
N LEU A 42 -1.03 0.13 6.65
CA LEU A 42 -0.41 -0.99 7.33
C LEU A 42 -0.19 -2.14 6.35
N ASP A 43 1.03 -2.64 6.29
CA ASP A 43 1.42 -3.75 5.43
C ASP A 43 0.84 -5.10 5.88
N ASP A 44 -0.43 -5.31 5.52
CA ASP A 44 -1.23 -6.50 5.82
C ASP A 44 -1.12 -7.54 4.68
N PRO A 45 -0.59 -8.76 4.95
CA PRO A 45 -0.47 -9.80 3.94
C PRO A 45 -1.80 -10.40 3.46
N ILE A 46 -2.86 -10.32 4.28
CA ILE A 46 -4.21 -10.74 3.91
C ILE A 46 -4.78 -9.77 2.88
N GLN A 47 -4.71 -8.46 3.16
CA GLN A 47 -5.18 -7.44 2.22
C GLN A 47 -4.31 -7.34 0.96
N PHE A 48 -3.03 -7.72 1.04
CA PHE A 48 -2.20 -7.88 -0.15
C PHE A 48 -2.63 -9.08 -1.01
N GLY A 49 -3.09 -10.17 -0.39
CA GLY A 49 -3.59 -11.35 -1.10
C GLY A 49 -5.02 -11.22 -1.63
N ASP A 50 -5.83 -10.37 -1.01
CA ASP A 50 -7.22 -10.06 -1.35
C ASP A 50 -7.46 -8.56 -1.18
N ALA A 51 -7.38 -7.81 -2.30
CA ALA A 51 -7.43 -6.36 -2.26
C ALA A 51 -8.80 -5.79 -1.89
N GLU A 52 -9.84 -6.60 -1.97
CA GLU A 52 -11.20 -6.23 -1.56
C GLU A 52 -11.46 -6.53 -0.08
N PHE A 53 -10.57 -7.28 0.58
CA PHE A 53 -10.68 -7.54 2.00
C PHE A 53 -10.45 -6.26 2.81
N VAL A 54 -11.38 -5.97 3.72
CA VAL A 54 -11.29 -4.86 4.68
C VAL A 54 -10.86 -5.41 6.02
N SER A 55 -9.67 -5.00 6.49
CA SER A 55 -9.17 -5.39 7.82
C SER A 55 -9.65 -4.44 8.91
N ASP A 56 -9.63 -4.91 10.15
CA ASP A 56 -9.90 -4.10 11.34
C ASP A 56 -8.79 -3.07 11.63
N THR A 57 -7.67 -3.08 10.91
CA THR A 57 -6.55 -2.17 11.17
C THR A 57 -6.42 -1.07 10.12
N ASN A 58 -6.61 -1.39 8.84
CA ASN A 58 -6.62 -0.36 7.78
C ASN A 58 -8.01 0.25 7.58
N HIS A 59 -9.09 -0.42 7.99
CA HIS A 59 -10.49 0.03 7.88
C HIS A 59 -11.02 0.26 6.45
N VAL A 60 -10.18 0.13 5.43
CA VAL A 60 -10.51 0.19 4.00
C VAL A 60 -9.84 -0.97 3.27
N SER A 61 -10.33 -1.32 2.08
CA SER A 61 -9.70 -2.30 1.20
C SER A 61 -8.40 -1.75 0.59
N LEU A 62 -7.55 -2.61 0.02
CA LEU A 62 -6.34 -2.15 -0.68
C LEU A 62 -6.69 -1.39 -1.96
N THR A 63 -7.78 -1.77 -2.62
CA THR A 63 -8.33 -1.05 -3.79
C THR A 63 -8.75 0.36 -3.38
N GLU A 64 -9.59 0.48 -2.35
CA GLU A 64 -10.05 1.77 -1.81
C GLU A 64 -8.86 2.61 -1.32
N ALA A 65 -7.86 2.01 -0.68
CA ALA A 65 -6.67 2.71 -0.23
C ALA A 65 -5.85 3.32 -1.38
N ARG A 66 -5.76 2.63 -2.52
CA ARG A 66 -5.09 3.16 -3.73
C ARG A 66 -5.86 4.34 -4.31
N GLU A 67 -7.19 4.30 -4.28
CA GLU A 67 -8.06 5.40 -4.72
C GLU A 67 -7.93 6.60 -3.78
N ASN A 68 -8.09 6.39 -2.47
CA ASN A 68 -7.91 7.41 -1.45
C ASN A 68 -6.54 8.09 -1.56
N PHE A 69 -5.47 7.34 -1.82
CA PHE A 69 -4.15 7.93 -1.96
C PHE A 69 -4.05 8.86 -3.18
N ARG A 70 -4.72 8.52 -4.29
CA ARG A 70 -4.77 9.37 -5.49
C ARG A 70 -5.51 10.68 -5.22
N GLU A 71 -6.55 10.64 -4.39
CA GLU A 71 -7.41 11.81 -4.11
C GLU A 71 -6.93 12.66 -2.93
N HIS A 72 -6.38 12.03 -1.91
CA HIS A 72 -6.11 12.64 -0.60
C HIS A 72 -4.64 12.56 -0.17
N GLY A 73 -3.81 11.75 -0.84
CA GLY A 73 -2.43 11.50 -0.41
C GLY A 73 -2.31 10.57 0.80
N ALA A 74 -3.39 9.88 1.18
CA ALA A 74 -3.45 8.95 2.32
C ALA A 74 -4.26 7.70 1.97
N CYS A 75 -4.03 6.57 2.64
CA CYS A 75 -4.78 5.33 2.41
C CYS A 75 -6.24 5.45 2.85
N SER A 76 -6.55 6.35 3.77
CA SER A 76 -7.92 6.78 4.05
C SER A 76 -7.93 8.29 4.31
N PRO A 77 -9.06 8.98 4.09
CA PRO A 77 -9.15 10.42 4.33
C PRO A 77 -8.87 10.80 5.79
N ASP A 78 -9.20 9.91 6.74
CA ASP A 78 -9.04 10.15 8.18
C ASP A 78 -7.56 10.17 8.60
N GLU A 79 -6.69 9.44 7.89
CA GLU A 79 -5.25 9.33 8.22
C GLU A 79 -4.39 10.41 7.53
N ALA A 80 -4.99 11.30 6.74
CA ALA A 80 -4.25 12.31 5.98
C ALA A 80 -3.45 13.29 6.86
N GLY A 81 -3.84 13.45 8.12
CA GLY A 81 -3.13 14.30 9.08
C GLY A 81 -1.78 13.76 9.55
N ASP A 82 -1.58 12.44 9.46
CA ASP A 82 -0.39 11.75 9.95
C ASP A 82 0.56 11.32 8.83
N CYS A 83 0.20 11.59 7.57
CA CYS A 83 1.02 11.26 6.39
C CYS A 83 2.20 12.24 6.21
N GLU A 84 3.36 11.69 5.90
CA GLU A 84 4.57 12.44 5.58
C GLU A 84 4.71 12.68 4.07
N GLU A 85 5.22 13.86 3.69
CA GLU A 85 5.51 14.15 2.28
C GLU A 85 6.67 13.26 1.78
N PRO A 86 6.50 12.50 0.68
CA PRO A 86 7.52 11.60 0.17
C PRO A 86 8.69 12.37 -0.44
N THR A 87 9.70 12.66 0.39
CA THR A 87 10.91 13.40 -0.01
C THR A 87 12.07 12.43 -0.26
N ASP A 88 12.70 12.51 -1.43
CA ASP A 88 13.85 11.67 -1.83
C ASP A 88 13.58 10.15 -1.78
N LEU A 89 12.32 9.73 -1.94
CA LEU A 89 11.91 8.32 -1.97
C LEU A 89 11.74 7.81 -3.41
N ASP A 90 12.31 6.65 -3.68
CA ASP A 90 12.04 5.91 -4.91
C ASP A 90 10.58 5.47 -4.97
N ARG A 91 10.02 5.47 -6.19
CA ARG A 91 8.65 5.05 -6.46
C ARG A 91 8.64 3.96 -7.52
N ASP A 92 7.84 2.93 -7.30
CA ASP A 92 7.67 1.84 -8.25
C ASP A 92 7.25 2.40 -9.63
N PRO A 93 8.00 2.12 -10.71
CA PRO A 93 7.67 2.59 -12.05
C PRO A 93 6.34 2.04 -12.58
N ASN A 94 5.79 0.99 -11.96
CA ASN A 94 4.49 0.42 -12.30
C ASN A 94 3.34 1.03 -11.48
N TRP A 95 3.62 1.99 -10.60
CA TRP A 95 2.56 2.76 -9.95
C TRP A 95 2.00 3.84 -10.92
N PRO A 96 0.69 4.07 -11.00
CA PRO A 96 -0.37 3.48 -10.18
C PRO A 96 -0.69 2.04 -10.59
N TYR A 97 -0.93 1.18 -9.60
CA TYR A 97 -1.38 -0.19 -9.83
C TYR A 97 -2.79 -0.19 -10.43
N GLU A 98 -2.93 -0.84 -11.57
CA GLU A 98 -4.24 -1.22 -12.13
C GLU A 98 -4.74 -2.48 -11.40
N GLU A 99 -6.06 -2.69 -11.38
CA GLU A 99 -6.70 -3.90 -10.80
C GLU A 99 -6.26 -5.17 -11.53
#